data_AF-A0A6I1K5E9-F1
#
_entry.id   AF-A0A6I1K5E9-F1
#
_cell.length_a   1.000
_cell.length_b   1.000
_cell.length_c   1.000
_cell.angle_alpha   90.00
_cell.angle_beta   90.00
_cell.angle_gamma   90.00
#
_symmetry.space_group_name_H-M   'P 1'
#
loop_
_entity.id
_entity.type
_entity.pdbx_description
1 polymer ?
#
loop_
_entity_poly.entity_id
_entity_poly.type
_entity_poly.pdbx_seq_one_letter_code
_entity_poly.pdbx_strand_id
1 'polypeptide(L)' 'MEIREAIGKLSLEERAEITAELCGWADDDWDRQMKRDVQQGKLSAFNRAGDAAQSSGHTRPLNEILREP' A
#
# COMPACT_ATOMS: atom_id res chain seq x y z
N MET A 1 -21.90 -11.39 -8.05
CA MET A 1 -22.09 -10.70 -9.34
C MET A 1 -22.80 -9.35 -9.17
N GLU A 2 -23.57 -9.16 -8.09
CA GLU A 2 -24.39 -7.97 -7.82
C GLU A 2 -23.67 -6.61 -7.90
N ILE A 3 -22.43 -6.52 -7.40
CA ILE A 3 -21.68 -5.25 -7.43
C ILE A 3 -21.43 -4.78 -8.87
N ARG A 4 -21.17 -5.71 -9.79
CA ARG A 4 -20.88 -5.38 -11.19
C ARG A 4 -22.12 -4.88 -11.92
N GLU A 5 -23.27 -5.47 -11.62
CA GLU A 5 -24.57 -5.04 -12.17
C GLU A 5 -25.02 -3.71 -11.59
N ALA A 6 -24.76 -3.46 -10.30
CA ALA A 6 -25.01 -2.18 -9.66
C ALA A 6 -24.19 -1.05 -10.30
N ILE A 7 -22.89 -1.28 -10.55
CA ILE A 7 -22.00 -0.32 -11.23
C ILE A 7 -22.48 -0.02 -12.66
N GLY A 8 -23.05 -1.02 -13.34
CA GLY A 8 -23.63 -0.85 -14.68
C GLY A 8 -24.84 0.07 -14.73
N LYS A 9 -25.55 0.26 -13.61
CA LYS A 9 -26.76 1.10 -13.51
C LYS A 9 -26.48 2.56 -13.14
N LEU A 10 -25.25 2.86 -12.71
CA LEU A 10 -24.85 4.20 -12.32
C LEU A 10 -24.72 5.13 -13.54
N SER A 11 -24.86 6.44 -13.32
CA SER A 11 -24.48 7.49 -14.26
C SER A 11 -22.96 7.63 -14.38
N LEU A 12 -22.49 8.46 -15.32
CA LEU A 12 -21.06 8.76 -15.46
C LEU A 12 -20.53 9.53 -14.25
N GLU A 13 -21.32 10.47 -13.74
CA GLU A 13 -21.02 11.26 -12.55
C GLU A 13 -20.90 10.38 -11.30
N GLU A 14 -21.88 9.49 -11.05
CA GLU A 14 -21.84 8.56 -9.89
C GLU A 14 -20.67 7.58 -9.98
N ARG A 15 -20.33 7.10 -11.18
CA ARG A 15 -19.13 6.28 -11.38
C ARG A 15 -17.85 7.05 -11.11
N ALA A 16 -17.80 8.34 -11.46
CA ALA A 16 -16.64 9.18 -11.23
C ALA A 16 -16.44 9.45 -9.72
N GLU A 17 -17.52 9.70 -8.97
CA GLU A 17 -17.47 9.84 -7.51
C GLU A 17 -16.99 8.56 -6.83
N ILE A 18 -17.57 7.40 -7.16
CA ILE A 18 -17.13 6.11 -6.60
C ILE A 18 -15.68 5.80 -6.98
N THR A 19 -15.25 6.16 -8.19
CA THR A 19 -13.85 5.99 -8.60
C THR A 19 -12.94 6.95 -7.81
N ALA A 20 -13.36 8.17 -7.54
CA ALA A 20 -12.61 9.12 -6.72
C ALA A 20 -12.49 8.66 -5.26
N GLU A 21 -13.52 8.00 -4.71
CA GLU A 21 -13.49 7.42 -3.37
C GLU A 21 -12.67 6.13 -3.30
N LEU A 22 -12.85 5.19 -4.24
CA LEU A 22 -12.19 3.88 -4.22
C LEU A 22 -10.76 3.91 -4.75
N CYS A 23 -10.50 4.79 -5.72
CA CYS A 23 -9.18 5.00 -6.32
C CYS A 23 -8.57 6.33 -5.89
N GLY A 24 -9.11 6.95 -4.84
CA GLY A 24 -8.48 8.08 -4.18
C GLY A 24 -7.26 7.62 -3.40
N TRP A 25 -6.07 7.69 -4.00
CA TRP A 25 -4.78 7.58 -3.29
C TRP A 25 -4.50 8.89 -2.51
N ALA A 26 -5.54 9.47 -1.90
CA ALA A 26 -5.35 10.61 -1.02
C ALA A 26 -4.66 10.08 0.23
N ASP A 27 -3.58 10.75 0.68
CA ASP A 27 -2.95 10.44 1.97
C ASP A 27 -4.04 10.39 3.03
N ASP A 28 -4.40 9.18 3.44
CA ASP A 28 -5.45 8.96 4.40
C ASP A 28 -4.89 9.18 5.81
N ASP A 29 -5.71 8.95 6.83
CA ASP A 29 -5.26 9.14 8.21
C ASP A 29 -4.15 8.17 8.60
N TRP A 30 -4.09 7.00 7.96
CA TRP A 30 -3.02 6.03 8.15
C TRP A 30 -1.72 6.53 7.53
N ASP A 31 -1.73 7.05 6.31
CA ASP A 31 -0.53 7.64 5.67
C ASP A 31 0.04 8.81 6.50
N ARG A 32 -0.84 9.70 6.99
CA ARG A 32 -0.44 10.83 7.84
C ARG A 32 0.14 10.37 9.17
N GLN A 33 -0.43 9.33 9.77
CA GLN A 33 0.10 8.73 10.99
C GLN A 33 1.48 8.11 10.75
N MET A 34 1.63 7.32 9.68
CA MET A 34 2.90 6.70 9.31
C MET A 34 4.00 7.73 9.09
N LYS A 35 3.72 8.84 8.39
CA LYS A 35 4.68 9.95 8.21
C LYS A 35 5.14 10.55 9.55
N ARG A 36 4.22 10.78 10.49
CA ARG A 36 4.56 11.28 11.83
C ARG A 36 5.39 10.27 12.62
N ASP A 37 5.04 9.00 12.55
CA ASP A 37 5.72 7.92 13.28
C ASP A 37 7.15 7.69 12.76
N VAL A 38 7.36 7.83 11.45
CA VAL A 38 8.69 7.88 10.83
C VAL A 38 9.52 9.05 11.39
N GLN A 39 8.96 10.26 11.40
CA GLN A 39 9.65 11.45 11.92
C GLN A 39 9.98 11.35 13.42
N GLN A 40 9.17 10.62 14.18
CA GLN A 40 9.40 10.33 15.60
C GLN A 40 10.35 9.16 15.85
N GLY A 41 10.84 8.50 14.79
CA GLY A 41 11.77 7.37 14.90
C GLY A 41 11.14 6.07 15.40
N LYS A 42 9.80 5.95 15.42
CA LYS A 42 9.12 4.73 15.92
C LYS A 42 9.47 3.51 15.07
N LEU A 43 9.77 3.71 13.79
CA LEU A 43 10.12 2.63 12.86
C LEU A 43 11.60 2.24 12.90
N SER A 44 12.45 2.96 13.65
CA SER A 44 13.90 2.71 13.64
C SER A 44 14.27 1.32 14.16
N ALA A 45 13.50 0.75 15.09
CA ALA A 45 13.72 -0.61 15.57
C ALA A 45 13.46 -1.66 14.49
N PHE A 46 12.39 -1.49 13.70
CA PHE A 46 12.06 -2.37 12.59
C PHE A 46 13.10 -2.29 11.47
N ASN A 47 13.56 -1.08 11.13
CA ASN A 47 14.61 -0.90 10.13
C ASN A 47 15.90 -1.62 10.54
N ARG A 48 16.36 -1.43 11.78
CA ARG A 48 17.55 -2.13 12.30
C ARG A 48 17.38 -3.64 12.29
N ALA A 49 16.20 -4.15 12.61
CA ALA A 49 15.93 -5.59 12.55
C ALA A 49 15.97 -6.11 11.10
N GLY A 50 15.44 -5.35 10.15
CA GLY A 50 15.54 -5.64 8.72
C GLY A 50 16.99 -5.69 8.23
N ASP A 51 17.78 -4.65 8.55
CA ASP A 51 19.19 -4.58 8.20
C ASP A 51 20.00 -5.75 8.78
N ALA A 52 19.70 -6.13 10.02
CA ALA A 52 20.34 -7.28 10.68
C ALA A 52 19.95 -8.59 10.00
N ALA A 53 18.68 -8.78 9.62
CA ALA A 53 18.22 -9.96 8.90
C ALA A 53 18.87 -10.07 7.52
N GLN A 54 19.01 -8.95 6.81
CA GLN A 54 19.70 -8.89 5.52
C GLN A 54 21.18 -9.26 5.69
N SER A 55 21.87 -8.63 6.63
CA SER A 55 23.31 -8.83 6.86
C SER A 55 23.64 -10.25 7.32
N SER A 56 22.69 -10.92 7.99
CA SER A 56 22.86 -12.30 8.47
C SER A 56 22.41 -13.37 7.46
N GLY A 57 22.00 -12.98 6.24
CA GLY A 57 21.61 -13.92 5.19
C GLY A 57 20.23 -14.57 5.38
N HIS A 58 19.39 -14.02 6.26
CA HIS A 58 18.01 -14.50 6.46
C HIS A 58 17.03 -13.96 5.41
N THR A 59 17.50 -13.16 4.46
CA THR A 59 16.71 -12.60 3.36
C THR A 59 17.14 -13.21 2.03
N ARG A 60 16.18 -13.38 1.10
CA ARG A 60 16.47 -13.76 -0.29
C ARG A 60 16.38 -12.52 -1.19
N PRO A 61 17.31 -12.31 -2.13
CA PRO A 61 17.22 -11.25 -3.12
C PRO A 61 15.92 -11.31 -3.91
N LEU A 62 15.29 -10.15 -4.12
CA LEU A 62 13.97 -10.06 -4.77
C LEU A 62 14.01 -10.59 -6.21
N ASN A 63 15.10 -10.35 -6.94
CA ASN A 63 15.34 -10.83 -8.29
C ASN A 63 15.48 -12.37 -8.40
N GLU A 64 15.79 -13.07 -7.31
CA GLU A 64 15.76 -14.54 -7.29
C GLU A 64 14.34 -15.11 -7.15
N ILE A 65 13.40 -14.28 -6.68
CA ILE A 65 12.00 -14.64 -6.45
C ILE A 65 11.14 -14.21 -7.64
N LEU A 66 11.36 -12.99 -8.12
CA LEU A 66 10.70 -12.47 -9.32
C LEU A 66 11.39 -13.06 -10.55
N ARG A 67 10.85 -14.17 -11.06
CA ARG A 67 11.12 -14.59 -12.44
C ARG A 67 10.39 -13.60 -13.34
N GLU A 68 11.09 -12.61 -13.85
CA GLU A 68 10.60 -11.83 -14.97
C GLU A 68 10.44 -12.76 -16.18
N PRO A 69 9.28 -12.76 -16.86
CA PRO A 69 9.09 -13.49 -18.13
C PRO A 69 9.87 -12.86 -19.29
#